data_AF-A0A2R5E920-F1
#
_entry.id   AF-A0A2R5E920-F1
#
_cell.length_a   1.000
_cell.length_b   1.000
_cell.length_c   1.000
_cell.angle_alpha   90.00
_cell.angle_beta   90.00
_cell.angle_gamma   90.00
#
_symmetry.space_group_name_H-M   'P 1'
#
loop_
_entity.id
_entity.type
_entity.pdbx_description
1 polymer ?
#
loop_
_entity_poly.entity_id
_entity_poly.type
_entity_poly.pdbx_seq_one_letter_code
_entity_poly.pdbx_strand_id
1 'polypeptide(L)'
;MPWVIFTVLLTTRLLFAFQDAYPEIAVDLSLADERVNLVQEGVDIALRLGPVADSSMKLRRLGESRRLLVSSPAYLKQRGTPKAPQELIEHEGVRMTNVMGSDRLRFLGPAGVEHAVRFDGRFRVDHGLAAREALLRVQPTYM
;
A
#
# COMPACT_ATOMS: atom_id res chain seq x y z
N MET A 1 12.41 1.85 -14.83
CA MET A 1 11.84 0.65 -14.17
C MET A 1 10.48 1.02 -13.57
N PRO A 2 9.38 1.03 -14.33
CA PRO A 2 8.11 1.57 -13.86
C PRO A 2 7.26 0.44 -13.27
N TRP A 3 7.47 0.13 -11.99
CA TRP A 3 6.60 -0.81 -11.26
C TRP A 3 5.85 -0.17 -10.08
N VAL A 4 5.85 1.17 -9.95
CA VAL A 4 5.41 1.86 -8.71
C VAL A 4 4.22 2.82 -8.93
N ILE A 5 3.24 2.45 -9.75
CA ILE A 5 1.94 3.15 -9.82
C ILE A 5 0.87 2.10 -10.04
N PHE A 6 0.13 1.68 -9.00
CA PHE A 6 -0.67 0.45 -9.17
C PHE A 6 -2.11 0.42 -8.65
N THR A 7 -2.75 1.53 -8.26
CA THR A 7 -4.20 1.43 -8.00
C THR A 7 -4.96 2.66 -8.44
N VAL A 8 -4.78 3.82 -7.80
CA VAL A 8 -5.58 5.02 -8.12
C VAL A 8 -5.47 5.46 -9.60
N LEU A 9 -4.24 5.51 -10.14
CA LEU A 9 -4.01 6.00 -11.50
C LEU A 9 -4.37 4.98 -12.60
N LEU A 10 -4.34 3.68 -12.29
CA LEU A 10 -4.74 2.65 -13.26
C LEU A 10 -6.26 2.51 -13.29
N THR A 11 -6.90 2.52 -12.11
CA THR A 11 -8.37 2.41 -12.01
C THR A 11 -9.07 3.51 -12.79
N THR A 12 -8.63 4.76 -12.64
CA THR A 12 -9.26 5.89 -13.35
C THR A 12 -9.15 5.73 -14.88
N ARG A 13 -7.99 5.30 -15.40
CA ARG A 13 -7.82 5.06 -16.85
C ARG A 13 -8.69 3.93 -17.37
N LEU A 14 -8.82 2.85 -16.60
CA LEU A 14 -9.67 1.71 -16.96
C LEU A 14 -11.15 2.08 -16.90
N LEU A 15 -11.57 2.93 -15.96
CA LEU A 15 -12.93 3.42 -15.87
C LEU A 15 -13.29 4.30 -17.07
N PHE A 16 -12.40 5.18 -17.54
CA PHE A 16 -12.64 5.92 -18.77
C PHE A 16 -12.79 5.01 -19.99
N ALA A 17 -11.89 4.05 -20.17
CA ALA A 17 -12.02 3.07 -21.26
C ALA A 17 -13.32 2.23 -21.17
N PHE A 18 -13.79 1.96 -19.95
CA PHE A 18 -15.08 1.31 -19.72
C PHE A 18 -16.25 2.22 -20.10
N GLN A 19 -16.25 3.48 -19.70
CA GLN A 19 -17.30 4.43 -20.06
C GLN A 19 -17.33 4.73 -21.58
N ASP A 20 -16.17 4.71 -22.25
CA ASP A 20 -16.11 4.81 -23.71
C ASP A 20 -16.82 3.63 -24.41
N ALA A 21 -16.75 2.43 -23.81
CA ALA A 21 -17.43 1.24 -24.32
C ALA A 21 -18.91 1.15 -23.91
N TYR A 22 -19.29 1.81 -22.81
CA TYR A 22 -20.64 1.79 -22.22
C TYR A 22 -21.08 3.21 -21.81
N PRO A 23 -21.41 4.08 -22.78
CA PRO A 23 -21.63 5.51 -22.56
C PRO A 23 -22.86 5.85 -21.70
N GLU A 24 -23.78 4.90 -21.53
CA GLU A 24 -24.96 5.03 -20.68
C GLU A 24 -24.65 4.87 -19.18
N ILE A 25 -23.47 4.36 -18.83
CA ILE A 25 -23.09 4.07 -17.45
C ILE A 25 -22.37 5.28 -16.83
N ALA A 26 -23.03 5.92 -15.86
CA ALA A 26 -22.40 6.90 -14.98
C ALA A 26 -21.61 6.19 -13.88
N VAL A 27 -20.43 6.73 -13.55
CA VAL A 27 -19.57 6.20 -12.48
C VAL A 27 -19.33 7.30 -11.45
N ASP A 28 -19.71 7.02 -10.20
CA ASP A 28 -19.26 7.78 -9.03
C ASP A 28 -18.07 7.05 -8.39
N LEU A 29 -16.90 7.70 -8.38
CA LEU A 29 -15.65 7.11 -7.89
C LEU A 29 -15.25 7.76 -6.57
N SER A 30 -15.38 7.00 -5.49
CA SER A 30 -14.79 7.34 -4.20
C SER A 30 -13.47 6.58 -3.99
N LEU A 31 -12.46 7.27 -3.48
CA LEU A 31 -11.14 6.72 -3.16
C LEU A 31 -10.90 6.86 -1.67
N ALA A 32 -10.85 5.71 -0.99
CA ALA A 32 -10.59 5.63 0.44
C ALA A 32 -9.59 4.51 0.72
N ASP A 33 -8.63 4.79 1.59
CA ASP A 33 -7.68 3.78 2.09
C ASP A 33 -8.24 3.02 3.30
N GLU A 34 -9.40 3.44 3.82
CA GLU A 34 -10.14 2.72 4.87
C GLU A 34 -11.16 1.74 4.30
N ARG A 35 -11.62 0.81 5.15
CA ARG A 35 -12.68 -0.13 4.76
C ARG A 35 -14.05 0.54 4.96
N VAL A 36 -14.64 0.96 3.87
CA VAL A 36 -16.04 1.44 3.82
C VAL A 36 -17.05 0.31 3.96
N ASN A 37 -18.23 0.62 4.52
CA ASN A 37 -19.34 -0.33 4.57
C ASN A 37 -20.20 -0.15 3.31
N LEU A 38 -20.05 -1.07 2.35
CA LEU A 38 -20.68 -0.92 1.03
C LEU A 38 -22.20 -0.81 1.08
N VAL A 39 -22.84 -1.51 2.02
CA VAL A 39 -24.31 -1.50 2.16
C VAL A 39 -24.77 -0.17 2.73
N GLN A 40 -24.11 0.32 3.78
CA GLN A 40 -24.48 1.58 4.42
C GLN A 40 -24.17 2.80 3.54
N GLU A 41 -23.12 2.71 2.73
CA GLU A 41 -22.65 3.80 1.88
C GLU A 41 -23.21 3.75 0.45
N GLY A 42 -24.06 2.77 0.14
CA GLY A 42 -24.68 2.66 -1.18
C GLY A 42 -23.67 2.38 -2.31
N VAL A 43 -22.59 1.66 -2.01
CA VAL A 43 -21.53 1.35 -2.97
C VAL A 43 -21.81 0.01 -3.65
N ASP A 44 -21.95 0.01 -4.97
CA ASP A 44 -22.20 -1.20 -5.76
C ASP A 44 -20.98 -2.12 -5.88
N ILE A 45 -19.79 -1.54 -6.06
CA ILE A 45 -18.54 -2.27 -6.31
C ILE A 45 -17.41 -1.64 -5.51
N ALA A 46 -16.68 -2.47 -4.76
CA ALA A 46 -15.43 -2.06 -4.12
C ALA A 46 -14.24 -2.83 -4.68
N LEU A 47 -13.24 -2.07 -5.11
CA LEU A 47 -11.92 -2.60 -5.45
C LEU A 47 -11.04 -2.53 -4.20
N ARG A 48 -10.58 -3.67 -3.70
CA ARG A 48 -9.82 -3.75 -2.44
C ARG A 48 -8.52 -4.50 -2.62
N LEU A 49 -7.47 -4.00 -1.96
CA LEU A 49 -6.21 -4.71 -1.75
C LEU A 49 -6.20 -5.32 -0.35
N GLY A 50 -5.71 -6.56 -0.25
CA GLY A 50 -5.53 -7.23 1.03
C GLY A 50 -6.51 -8.39 1.26
N PRO A 51 -6.52 -8.96 2.47
CA PRO A 51 -7.27 -10.16 2.76
C PRO A 51 -8.77 -9.94 2.54
N VAL A 52 -9.36 -10.96 1.93
CA VAL A 52 -10.80 -11.09 1.79
C VAL A 52 -11.34 -11.42 3.17
N ALA A 53 -12.13 -10.51 3.74
CA ALA A 53 -12.86 -10.81 4.97
C ALA A 53 -14.08 -11.68 4.62
N ASP A 54 -14.50 -12.53 5.55
CA ASP A 54 -15.80 -13.18 5.44
C ASP A 54 -16.87 -12.11 5.26
N SER A 55 -17.56 -12.17 4.14
CA SER A 55 -18.66 -11.27 3.81
C SER A 55 -19.70 -12.03 3.04
N SER A 56 -20.96 -11.61 3.16
CA SER A 56 -22.06 -12.08 2.31
C SER A 56 -21.94 -11.62 0.85
N MET A 57 -20.93 -10.80 0.52
CA MET A 57 -20.72 -10.26 -0.82
C MET A 57 -20.04 -11.26 -1.74
N LYS A 58 -20.35 -11.16 -3.04
CA LYS A 58 -19.63 -11.91 -4.07
C LYS A 58 -18.23 -11.33 -4.25
N LEU A 59 -17.24 -12.21 -4.25
CA LEU A 59 -15.84 -11.83 -4.31
C LEU A 59 -15.23 -12.34 -5.61
N ARG A 60 -14.57 -11.45 -6.35
CA ARG A 60 -13.83 -11.80 -7.57
C ARG A 60 -12.39 -11.34 -7.44
N ARG A 61 -11.46 -12.29 -7.54
CA ARG A 61 -10.03 -11.98 -7.57
C ARG A 61 -9.69 -11.33 -8.91
N LEU A 62 -9.08 -10.14 -8.88
CA LEU A 62 -8.65 -9.39 -10.06
C LEU A 62 -7.15 -9.56 -10.36
N GLY A 63 -6.35 -9.87 -9.34
CA GLY A 63 -4.91 -10.01 -9.49
C GLY A 63 -4.22 -10.18 -8.15
N GLU A 64 -2.90 -10.01 -8.15
CA GLU A 64 -2.06 -9.96 -6.96
C GLU A 64 -1.24 -8.66 -6.96
N SER A 65 -1.06 -8.07 -5.78
CA SER A 65 -0.14 -6.95 -5.57
C SER A 65 0.97 -7.42 -4.63
N ARG A 66 2.23 -7.23 -5.05
CA ARG A 66 3.39 -7.60 -4.25
C ARG A 66 3.81 -6.41 -3.38
N ARG A 67 3.88 -6.63 -2.07
CA ARG A 67 4.44 -5.65 -1.14
C ARG A 67 5.97 -5.70 -1.22
N LEU A 68 6.59 -4.55 -1.44
CA LEU A 68 8.05 -4.40 -1.46
C LEU A 68 8.49 -3.57 -0.25
N LEU A 69 9.61 -3.94 0.34
CA LEU A 69 10.33 -3.08 1.27
C LEU A 69 11.22 -2.14 0.48
N VAL A 70 11.01 -0.85 0.63
CA VAL A 70 11.74 0.20 -0.10
C VAL A 70 12.19 1.28 0.86
N SER A 71 13.21 2.02 0.48
CA SER A 71 13.71 3.18 1.21
C SER A 71 14.25 4.23 0.25
N SER A 72 14.36 5.46 0.71
CA SER A 72 14.97 6.52 -0.08
C SER A 72 16.49 6.33 -0.13
N PRO A 73 17.15 6.61 -1.27
CA PRO A 73 18.61 6.51 -1.36
C PRO A 73 19.33 7.40 -0.33
N ALA A 74 18.77 8.57 -0.04
CA ALA A 74 19.32 9.50 0.96
C ALA A 74 19.31 8.90 2.37
N TYR A 75 18.22 8.22 2.75
CA TYR A 75 18.13 7.56 4.05
C TYR A 75 19.15 6.42 4.17
N LEU A 76 19.26 5.56 3.15
CA LEU A 76 20.21 4.45 3.15
C LEU A 76 21.67 4.93 3.16
N LYS A 77 21.98 6.07 2.52
CA LYS A 77 23.31 6.68 2.59
C LYS A 77 23.67 7.13 4.02
N GLN A 78 22.68 7.60 4.79
CA GLN A 78 22.90 8.08 6.16
C GLN A 78 22.88 6.96 7.21
N ARG A 79 21.99 5.96 7.03
CA ARG A 79 21.72 4.91 8.03
C ARG A 79 22.28 3.54 7.66
N GLY A 80 22.84 3.39 6.47
CA GLY A 80 23.25 2.10 5.92
C GLY A 80 22.09 1.31 5.32
N THR A 81 22.44 0.24 4.60
CA THR A 81 21.47 -0.71 4.04
C THR A 81 21.41 -1.95 4.91
N PRO A 82 20.22 -2.34 5.41
CA PRO A 82 20.07 -3.54 6.22
C PRO A 82 20.38 -4.79 5.38
N LYS A 83 21.21 -5.68 5.92
CA LYS A 83 21.64 -6.94 5.30
C LYS A 83 20.82 -8.14 5.75
N ALA A 84 20.11 -8.01 6.87
CA ALA A 84 19.23 -9.02 7.42
C ALA A 84 17.94 -8.39 7.95
N PRO A 85 16.79 -9.11 7.93
CA PRO A 85 15.53 -8.59 8.44
C PRO A 85 15.63 -7.99 9.85
N GLN A 86 16.42 -8.60 10.74
CA GLN A 86 16.55 -8.20 12.14
C GLN A 86 17.11 -6.79 12.29
N GLU A 87 17.97 -6.35 11.38
CA GLU A 87 18.56 -5.01 11.39
C GLU A 87 17.51 -3.91 11.17
N LEU A 88 16.32 -4.25 10.65
CA LEU A 88 15.22 -3.31 10.46
C LEU A 88 14.67 -2.73 11.77
N ILE A 89 14.93 -3.37 12.91
CA ILE A 89 14.54 -2.83 14.23
C ILE A 89 15.28 -1.52 14.55
N GLU A 90 16.46 -1.31 13.97
CA GLU A 90 17.28 -0.12 14.18
C GLU A 90 16.97 1.01 13.17
N HIS A 91 16.10 0.72 12.19
CA HIS A 91 15.72 1.67 11.16
C HIS A 91 14.38 2.35 11.46
N GLU A 92 14.33 3.64 11.19
CA GLU A 92 13.09 4.39 11.06
C GLU A 92 12.26 3.90 9.88
N GLY A 93 10.95 4.05 10.01
CA GLY A 93 10.01 3.50 9.06
C GLY A 93 8.69 4.26 9.01
N VAL A 94 8.03 4.15 7.86
CA VAL A 94 6.68 4.65 7.63
C VAL A 94 5.71 3.49 7.81
N ARG A 95 4.87 3.56 8.85
CA ARG A 95 3.90 2.49 9.14
C ARG A 95 2.49 2.88 8.72
N MET A 96 1.85 2.02 7.93
CA MET A 96 0.44 2.17 7.55
C MET A 96 -0.49 1.66 8.66
N THR A 97 -1.29 2.52 9.29
CA THR A 97 -2.14 2.18 10.46
C THR A 97 -3.39 1.39 10.09
N ASN A 98 -3.89 1.57 8.87
CA ASN A 98 -5.03 0.84 8.29
C ASN A 98 -4.67 -0.56 7.77
N VAL A 99 -3.39 -0.92 7.78
CA VAL A 99 -2.94 -2.29 7.42
C VAL A 99 -2.84 -3.12 8.69
N MET A 100 -3.71 -4.14 8.80
CA MET A 100 -3.68 -5.06 9.93
C MET A 100 -2.32 -5.77 10.05
N GLY A 101 -1.75 -5.79 11.26
CA GLY A 101 -0.44 -6.37 11.53
C GLY A 101 0.74 -5.57 10.97
N SER A 102 0.56 -4.29 10.64
CA SER A 102 1.63 -3.43 10.12
C SER A 102 2.73 -3.10 11.11
N ASP A 103 2.55 -3.46 12.39
CA ASP A 103 3.55 -3.41 13.44
C ASP A 103 4.60 -4.54 13.34
N ARG A 104 4.43 -5.49 12.40
CA ARG A 104 5.42 -6.51 12.08
C ARG A 104 5.63 -6.64 10.57
N LEU A 105 6.88 -6.61 10.15
CA LEU A 105 7.29 -6.97 8.80
C LEU A 105 7.56 -8.47 8.74
N ARG A 106 6.95 -9.14 7.76
CA ARG A 106 7.13 -10.58 7.50
C ARG A 106 7.93 -10.76 6.22
N PHE A 107 8.97 -11.59 6.29
CA PHE A 107 9.84 -11.92 5.17
C PHE A 107 9.86 -13.43 5.00
N LEU A 108 9.76 -13.89 3.76
CA LEU A 108 9.96 -15.30 3.43
C LEU A 108 11.40 -15.47 2.92
N GLY A 109 12.20 -16.23 3.64
CA GLY A 109 13.57 -16.56 3.26
C GLY A 109 13.65 -17.58 2.12
N PRO A 110 14.82 -17.78 1.50
CA PRO A 110 15.00 -18.72 0.38
C PRO A 110 14.65 -20.17 0.71
N ALA A 111 14.78 -20.58 1.98
CA ALA A 111 14.43 -21.91 2.46
C ALA A 111 12.95 -22.05 2.90
N GLY A 112 12.11 -21.05 2.62
CA GLY A 112 10.71 -21.03 3.07
C GLY A 112 10.51 -20.68 4.54
N VAL A 113 11.58 -20.30 5.24
CA VAL A 113 11.52 -19.86 6.65
C VAL A 113 10.95 -18.45 6.71
N GLU A 114 9.89 -18.26 7.48
CA GLU A 114 9.31 -16.95 7.73
C GLU A 114 10.06 -16.22 8.86
N HIS A 115 10.46 -14.98 8.61
CA HIS A 115 11.04 -14.08 9.59
C HIS A 115 10.10 -12.92 9.85
N ALA A 116 9.73 -12.70 11.11
CA ALA A 116 8.84 -11.61 11.51
C ALA A 116 9.56 -10.64 12.45
N VAL A 117 9.75 -9.40 11.99
CA VAL A 117 10.48 -8.36 12.72
C VAL A 117 9.52 -7.24 13.12
N ARG A 118 9.61 -6.78 14.36
CA ARG A 118 8.80 -5.66 14.85
C ARG A 118 9.19 -4.39 14.09
N PHE A 119 8.18 -3.60 13.73
CA PHE A 119 8.33 -2.38 12.95
C PHE A 119 7.47 -1.28 13.57
N ASP A 120 8.10 -0.51 14.45
CA ASP A 120 7.39 0.49 15.24
C ASP A 120 7.11 1.77 14.48
N GLY A 121 8.03 2.18 13.61
CA GLY A 121 7.94 3.36 12.73
C GLY A 121 7.39 4.61 13.44
N ARG A 122 8.25 5.57 13.79
CA ARG A 122 7.80 6.82 14.45
C ARG A 122 6.77 7.61 13.63
N PHE A 123 6.81 7.48 12.31
CA PHE A 123 5.83 8.09 11.42
C PHE A 123 4.76 7.07 11.04
N ARG A 124 3.51 7.39 11.39
CA ARG A 124 2.33 6.56 11.16
C ARG A 124 1.34 7.30 10.28
N VAL A 125 0.82 6.63 9.27
CA VAL A 125 -0.16 7.20 8.32
C VAL A 125 -1.20 6.15 7.97
N ASP A 126 -2.38 6.57 7.60
CA ASP A 126 -3.44 5.72 7.03
C ASP A 126 -3.54 5.87 5.51
N HIS A 127 -2.93 6.91 4.94
CA HIS A 127 -3.03 7.20 3.52
C HIS A 127 -1.75 6.84 2.73
N GLY A 128 -1.90 6.10 1.63
CA GLY A 128 -0.82 5.60 0.78
C GLY A 128 -0.03 6.72 0.08
N LEU A 129 -0.70 7.78 -0.37
CA LEU A 129 -0.01 8.99 -0.89
C LEU A 129 0.86 9.67 0.18
N ALA A 130 0.39 9.79 1.42
CA ALA A 130 1.20 10.34 2.51
C ALA A 130 2.43 9.46 2.80
N ALA A 131 2.26 8.12 2.74
CA ALA A 131 3.38 7.19 2.87
C ALA A 131 4.41 7.37 1.75
N ARG A 132 3.95 7.57 0.50
CA ARG A 132 4.81 7.84 -0.65
C ARG A 132 5.59 9.16 -0.49
N GLU A 133 4.91 10.24 -0.11
CA GLU A 133 5.57 11.54 0.08
C GLU A 133 6.63 11.51 1.19
N ALA A 134 6.40 10.73 2.25
CA ALA A 134 7.39 10.54 3.30
C ALA A 134 8.69 9.89 2.79
N LEU A 135 8.62 9.02 1.78
CA LEU A 135 9.80 8.41 1.14
C LEU A 135 10.49 9.36 0.14
N LEU A 136 9.74 10.31 -0.43
CA LEU A 136 10.26 11.31 -1.36
C LEU A 136 10.85 12.53 -0.66
N ARG A 137 10.73 12.62 0.67
CA ARG A 137 11.30 13.70 1.47
C ARG A 137 12.82 13.72 1.33
N VAL A 138 13.29 14.52 0.37
CA VAL A 138 14.65 15.03 0.33
C VAL A 138 14.79 15.93 1.55
N GLN A 139 15.70 15.61 2.48
CA GLN A 139 16.05 16.57 3.52
C GLN A 139 16.49 17.86 2.81
N PRO A 140 15.85 19.02 3.02
CA PRO A 140 16.44 20.27 2.59
C PRO A 140 17.77 20.40 3.33
N THR A 141 18.87 20.33 2.59
CA THR A 141 20.18 20.76 3.09
C THR A 141 20.07 22.27 3.27
N TYR A 142 19.66 22.70 4.47
CA TYR A 142 19.91 24.07 4.87
C TYR A 142 21.42 24.18 5.11
N MET A 143 22.11 24.84 4.18
CA MET A 143 23.40 25.48 4.43
C MET A 143 23.17 26.82 5.11
#